data_AF-A0A9W9ZUR7-F1
#
_entry.id   AF-A0A9W9ZUR7-F1
#
_cell.length_a   1.000
_cell.length_b   1.000
_cell.length_c   1.000
_cell.angle_alpha   90.00
_cell.angle_beta   90.00
_cell.angle_gamma   90.00
#
_symmetry.space_group_name_H-M   'P 1'
#
loop_
_entity.id
_entity.type
_entity.pdbx_description
1 polymer ?
#
loop_
_entity_poly.entity_id
_entity_poly.type
_entity_poly.pdbx_seq_one_letter_code
_entity_poly.pdbx_strand_id
1 'polypeptide(L)'
;MIVFEDDQVVTEYLYGLLAELSEKPKAAKNTIDSISPQIKFINALNEIQNANVEVDSSPLNSSAAAHFDGEQFKQGSQRLIRLRQELRTSLLKGDKMQHARNLAGSALHTLQDFYSHSNWIELGNSGPFDVLAKPGSEIPDEFIAGATEATCKSCLTAESCKTNLITVKLTSGYRSGQDIKKPANIGKCSHGGKTDSSRLKPATGGINKDSPSKT
;
A
#
# COMPACT_ATOMS: atom_id res chain seq x y z
N MET A 1 -13.46 -5.52 -2.50
CA MET A 1 -13.88 -6.18 -1.27
C MET A 1 -14.41 -7.55 -1.66
N ILE A 2 -13.63 -8.61 -1.42
CA ILE A 2 -14.17 -9.96 -1.44
C ILE A 2 -14.79 -10.13 -0.05
N VAL A 3 -16.12 -10.23 0.00
CA VAL A 3 -16.83 -10.58 1.23
C VAL A 3 -16.60 -12.08 1.40
N PHE A 4 -15.82 -12.47 2.40
CA PHE A 4 -15.78 -13.86 2.84
C PHE A 4 -16.91 -14.08 3.85
N GLU A 5 -17.45 -15.30 3.79
CA GLU A 5 -18.75 -15.75 4.30
C GLU A 5 -19.03 -15.45 5.78
N ASP A 6 -20.32 -15.33 6.06
CA ASP A 6 -20.97 -15.10 7.35
C ASP A 6 -20.34 -15.92 8.50
N ASP A 7 -20.03 -15.29 9.64
CA ASP A 7 -19.45 -15.91 10.85
C ASP A 7 -20.28 -17.13 11.33
N GLN A 8 -21.57 -17.13 10.97
CA GLN A 8 -22.53 -18.19 11.25
C GLN A 8 -22.24 -19.50 10.48
N VAL A 9 -21.76 -19.40 9.24
CA VAL A 9 -21.45 -20.56 8.38
C VAL A 9 -20.21 -21.30 8.87
N VAL A 10 -19.17 -20.55 9.27
CA VAL A 10 -17.95 -21.12 9.86
C VAL A 10 -18.28 -21.83 11.18
N THR A 11 -19.17 -21.26 11.96
CA THR A 11 -19.61 -21.81 13.25
C THR A 11 -20.41 -23.11 13.09
N GLU A 12 -21.42 -23.15 12.21
CA GLU A 12 -22.18 -24.39 11.92
C GLU A 12 -21.29 -25.50 11.37
N TYR A 13 -20.32 -25.15 10.52
CA TYR A 13 -19.35 -26.10 9.98
C TYR A 13 -18.48 -26.74 11.09
N LEU A 14 -17.99 -25.92 12.02
CA LEU A 14 -17.23 -26.37 13.18
C LEU A 14 -18.04 -27.29 14.10
N TYR A 15 -19.32 -26.98 14.34
CA TYR A 15 -20.21 -27.85 15.12
C TYR A 15 -20.47 -29.19 14.43
N GLY A 16 -20.67 -29.21 13.11
CA GLY A 16 -20.80 -30.44 12.33
C GLY A 16 -19.56 -31.32 12.41
N LEU A 17 -18.37 -30.72 12.30
CA LEU A 17 -17.09 -31.42 12.43
C LEU A 17 -16.89 -32.04 13.82
N LEU A 18 -17.28 -31.32 14.87
CA LEU A 18 -17.20 -31.79 16.26
C LEU A 18 -18.17 -32.96 16.52
N ALA A 19 -19.37 -32.92 15.94
CA ALA A 19 -20.31 -34.04 16.01
C ALA A 19 -19.75 -35.28 15.30
N GLU A 20 -19.20 -35.12 14.08
CA GLU A 20 -18.58 -36.22 13.33
C GLU A 20 -17.33 -36.80 14.02
N LEU A 21 -16.54 -35.98 14.73
CA LEU A 21 -15.42 -36.45 15.55
C LEU A 21 -15.87 -37.40 16.66
N SER A 22 -17.07 -37.19 17.22
CA SER A 22 -17.60 -38.02 18.29
C SER A 22 -18.19 -39.34 17.77
N GLU A 23 -18.83 -39.34 16.60
CA GLU A 23 -19.48 -40.52 16.02
C GLU A 23 -18.56 -41.36 15.12
N LYS A 24 -17.67 -40.71 14.35
CA LYS A 24 -16.80 -41.35 13.32
C LYS A 24 -15.39 -40.74 13.32
N PRO A 25 -14.59 -40.98 14.38
CA PRO A 25 -13.33 -40.28 14.62
C PRO A 25 -12.28 -40.41 13.50
N LYS A 26 -12.24 -41.53 12.77
CA LYS A 26 -11.33 -41.70 11.62
C LYS A 26 -11.75 -40.89 10.39
N ALA A 27 -13.06 -40.82 10.10
CA ALA A 27 -13.57 -40.05 8.97
C ALA A 27 -13.40 -38.54 9.24
N ALA A 28 -13.76 -38.10 10.43
CA ALA A 28 -13.60 -36.71 10.85
C ALA A 28 -12.13 -36.25 10.90
N LYS A 29 -11.20 -37.12 11.36
CA LYS A 29 -9.76 -36.83 11.28
C LYS A 29 -9.28 -36.62 9.85
N ASN A 30 -9.68 -37.48 8.91
CA ASN A 30 -9.32 -37.33 7.50
C ASN A 30 -9.87 -36.03 6.90
N THR A 31 -11.10 -35.66 7.28
CA THR A 31 -11.72 -34.38 6.89
C THR A 31 -10.90 -33.20 7.43
N ILE A 32 -10.54 -33.20 8.72
CA ILE A 32 -9.69 -32.15 9.34
C ILE A 32 -8.33 -32.04 8.67
N ASP A 33 -7.66 -33.17 8.43
CA ASP A 33 -6.34 -33.21 7.79
C ASP A 33 -6.40 -32.62 6.36
N SER A 34 -7.54 -32.78 5.66
CA SER A 34 -7.79 -32.19 4.35
C SER A 34 -8.06 -30.68 4.37
N ILE A 35 -8.77 -30.18 5.39
CA ILE A 35 -9.21 -28.77 5.47
C ILE A 35 -8.17 -27.88 6.17
N SER A 36 -7.40 -28.42 7.11
CA SER A 36 -6.41 -27.66 7.88
C SER A 36 -5.45 -26.82 7.02
N PRO A 37 -4.90 -27.33 5.89
CA PRO A 37 -4.08 -26.52 4.99
C PRO A 37 -4.82 -25.34 4.36
N GLN A 38 -6.11 -25.51 4.01
CA GLN A 38 -6.92 -24.45 3.42
C GLN A 38 -7.18 -23.32 4.41
N ILE A 39 -7.54 -23.64 5.66
CA ILE A 39 -7.72 -22.65 6.74
C ILE A 39 -6.40 -21.88 6.97
N LYS A 40 -5.27 -22.58 7.05
CA LYS A 40 -3.96 -21.94 7.21
C LYS A 40 -3.62 -20.99 6.06
N PHE A 41 -3.98 -21.36 4.83
CA PHE A 41 -3.78 -20.53 3.65
C PHE A 41 -4.68 -19.27 3.67
N ILE A 42 -5.96 -19.41 4.00
CA ILE A 42 -6.89 -18.27 4.13
C ILE A 42 -6.41 -17.31 5.21
N ASN A 43 -6.02 -17.82 6.38
CA ASN A 43 -5.47 -16.98 7.46
C ASN A 43 -4.21 -16.24 7.00
N ALA A 44 -3.31 -16.91 6.27
CA ALA A 44 -2.13 -16.28 5.71
C ALA A 44 -2.47 -15.14 4.73
N LEU A 45 -3.48 -15.31 3.87
CA LEU A 45 -3.95 -14.25 2.98
C LEU A 45 -4.53 -13.07 3.76
N ASN A 46 -5.38 -13.35 4.76
CA ASN A 46 -6.01 -12.33 5.59
C ASN A 46 -4.97 -11.49 6.35
N GLU A 47 -3.92 -12.11 6.87
CA GLU A 47 -2.82 -11.39 7.55
C GLU A 47 -2.09 -10.43 6.60
N ILE A 48 -1.82 -10.83 5.35
CA ILE A 48 -1.20 -9.95 4.34
C ILE A 48 -2.15 -8.79 3.98
N GLN A 49 -3.44 -9.09 3.75
CA GLN A 49 -4.44 -8.09 3.37
C GLN A 49 -4.67 -7.08 4.49
N ASN A 50 -4.81 -7.54 5.74
CA ASN A 50 -5.00 -6.69 6.89
C ASN A 50 -3.80 -5.76 7.10
N ALA A 51 -2.58 -6.30 7.03
CA ALA A 51 -1.37 -5.49 7.19
C ALA A 51 -1.09 -4.53 6.01
N ASN A 52 -1.68 -4.79 4.82
CA ASN A 52 -1.70 -3.83 3.72
C ASN A 52 -2.62 -2.67 4.08
N VAL A 53 -3.88 -2.94 4.46
CA VAL A 53 -4.86 -1.90 4.85
C VAL A 53 -4.43 -1.12 6.09
N GLU A 54 -3.74 -1.75 7.04
CA GLU A 54 -3.31 -1.13 8.29
C GLU A 54 -2.30 0.03 8.08
N VAL A 55 -1.61 0.09 6.93
CA VAL A 55 -0.72 1.23 6.62
C VAL A 55 -1.50 2.54 6.48
N ASP A 56 -2.77 2.50 6.05
CA ASP A 56 -3.68 3.65 6.02
C ASP A 56 -4.23 4.04 7.42
N SER A 57 -3.81 3.34 8.47
CA SER A 57 -4.20 3.60 9.85
C SER A 57 -3.09 4.28 10.67
N SER A 58 -3.46 4.87 11.79
CA SER A 58 -2.50 5.52 12.69
C SER A 58 -1.51 4.50 13.27
N PRO A 59 -0.20 4.81 13.37
CA PRO A 59 0.40 6.12 13.07
C PRO A 59 0.85 6.30 11.60
N LEU A 60 0.83 5.24 10.79
CA LEU A 60 1.45 5.22 9.45
C LEU A 60 0.71 6.10 8.45
N ASN A 61 -0.59 6.29 8.61
CA ASN A 61 -1.42 7.17 7.77
C ASN A 61 -0.96 8.64 7.74
N SER A 62 -0.16 9.04 8.72
CA SER A 62 0.44 10.38 8.85
C SER A 62 1.88 10.44 8.34
N SER A 63 2.45 9.32 7.88
CA SER A 63 3.81 9.25 7.35
C SER A 63 3.81 9.34 5.83
N ALA A 64 4.23 10.46 5.26
CA ALA A 64 4.33 10.62 3.81
C ALA A 64 5.25 9.57 3.17
N ALA A 65 6.33 9.16 3.87
CA ALA A 65 7.23 8.10 3.42
C ALA A 65 6.55 6.71 3.34
N ALA A 66 5.53 6.43 4.16
CA ALA A 66 4.79 5.17 4.08
C ALA A 66 3.93 5.07 2.81
N HIS A 67 3.55 6.21 2.25
CA HIS A 67 2.63 6.36 1.11
C HIS A 67 3.30 6.98 -0.14
N PHE A 68 4.63 7.14 -0.13
CA PHE A 68 5.40 7.86 -1.17
C PHE A 68 4.87 9.27 -1.49
N ASP A 69 4.16 9.89 -0.56
CA ASP A 69 3.63 11.22 -0.69
C ASP A 69 4.71 12.28 -0.46
N GLY A 70 4.43 13.50 -0.89
CA GLY A 70 5.26 14.67 -0.62
C GLY A 70 6.71 14.54 -1.08
N GLU A 71 6.92 13.83 -2.19
CA GLU A 71 8.22 13.57 -2.80
C GLU A 71 9.20 12.82 -1.86
N GLN A 72 8.69 12.08 -0.86
CA GLN A 72 9.48 11.26 0.06
C GLN A 72 9.99 9.95 -0.57
N PHE A 73 10.54 10.03 -1.79
CA PHE A 73 10.98 8.85 -2.55
C PHE A 73 12.15 8.11 -1.90
N LYS A 74 13.14 8.86 -1.38
CA LYS A 74 14.29 8.28 -0.71
C LYS A 74 13.88 7.55 0.57
N GLN A 75 13.06 8.20 1.39
CA GLN A 75 12.58 7.68 2.66
C GLN A 75 11.62 6.49 2.46
N GLY A 76 10.72 6.57 1.47
CA GLY A 76 9.85 5.46 1.06
C GLY A 76 10.65 4.27 0.54
N SER A 77 11.68 4.49 -0.29
CA SER A 77 12.59 3.43 -0.74
C SER A 77 13.34 2.79 0.43
N GLN A 78 13.86 3.58 1.37
CA GLN A 78 14.50 3.07 2.59
C GLN A 78 13.52 2.27 3.46
N ARG A 79 12.26 2.67 3.55
CA ARG A 79 11.20 1.88 4.21
C ARG A 79 11.03 0.52 3.52
N LEU A 80 10.91 0.48 2.19
CA LEU A 80 10.79 -0.78 1.45
C LEU A 80 12.00 -1.70 1.64
N ILE A 81 13.22 -1.14 1.63
CA ILE A 81 14.45 -1.90 1.89
C ILE A 81 14.41 -2.54 3.28
N ARG A 82 14.03 -1.78 4.32
CA ARG A 82 13.91 -2.30 5.70
C ARG A 82 12.87 -3.41 5.80
N LEU A 83 11.66 -3.18 5.28
CA LEU A 83 10.59 -4.18 5.30
C LEU A 83 11.01 -5.46 4.59
N ARG A 84 11.66 -5.35 3.42
CA ARG A 84 12.17 -6.52 2.66
C ARG A 84 13.26 -7.27 3.43
N GLN A 85 14.19 -6.57 4.06
CA GLN A 85 15.27 -7.19 4.84
C GLN A 85 14.72 -7.93 6.06
N GLU A 86 13.78 -7.31 6.78
CA GLU A 86 13.15 -7.92 7.93
C GLU A 86 12.29 -9.12 7.53
N LEU A 87 11.50 -9.00 6.45
CA LEU A 87 10.71 -10.08 5.87
C LEU A 87 11.59 -11.29 5.55
N ARG A 88 12.69 -11.07 4.82
CA ARG A 88 13.63 -12.14 4.46
C ARG A 88 14.23 -12.78 5.71
N THR A 89 14.56 -11.99 6.72
CA THR A 89 15.12 -12.48 7.98
C THR A 89 14.10 -13.37 8.72
N SER A 90 12.85 -12.93 8.83
CA SER A 90 11.78 -13.72 9.44
C SER A 90 11.52 -15.03 8.68
N LEU A 91 11.52 -14.99 7.34
CA LEU A 91 11.35 -16.20 6.53
C LEU A 91 12.51 -17.19 6.71
N LEU A 92 13.77 -16.71 6.75
CA LEU A 92 14.94 -17.57 6.90
C LEU A 92 15.05 -18.21 8.28
N LYS A 93 14.60 -17.52 9.33
CA LYS A 93 14.58 -18.09 10.68
C LYS A 93 13.52 -19.18 10.85
N GLY A 94 12.49 -19.17 10.00
CA GLY A 94 11.41 -20.15 10.05
C GLY A 94 10.47 -19.99 11.25
N ASP A 95 10.65 -18.94 12.06
CA ASP A 95 9.77 -18.55 13.15
C ASP A 95 8.96 -17.29 12.77
N LYS A 96 7.82 -17.08 13.44
CA LYS A 96 6.98 -15.86 13.27
C LYS A 96 6.46 -15.65 11.82
N MET A 97 5.92 -16.69 11.20
CA MET A 97 5.35 -16.59 9.84
C MET A 97 4.25 -15.52 9.71
N GLN A 98 3.47 -15.26 10.76
CA GLN A 98 2.51 -14.15 10.77
C GLN A 98 3.19 -12.79 10.68
N HIS A 99 4.28 -12.56 11.41
CA HIS A 99 5.06 -11.32 11.32
C HIS A 99 5.62 -11.12 9.90
N ALA A 100 6.15 -12.19 9.30
CA ALA A 100 6.59 -12.15 7.90
C ALA A 100 5.46 -11.74 6.95
N ARG A 101 4.26 -12.29 7.12
CA ARG A 101 3.09 -11.92 6.31
C ARG A 101 2.65 -10.47 6.53
N ASN A 102 2.70 -9.98 7.77
CA ASN A 102 2.41 -8.58 8.06
C ASN A 102 3.41 -7.64 7.37
N LEU A 103 4.71 -7.94 7.46
CA LEU A 103 5.75 -7.18 6.75
C LEU A 103 5.55 -7.17 5.23
N ALA A 104 5.13 -8.31 4.67
CA ALA A 104 4.79 -8.40 3.25
C ALA A 104 3.59 -7.52 2.88
N GLY A 105 2.51 -7.54 3.68
CA GLY A 105 1.34 -6.67 3.51
C GLY A 105 1.71 -5.19 3.53
N SER A 106 2.47 -4.77 4.54
CA SER A 106 2.93 -3.38 4.65
C SER A 106 3.87 -2.96 3.52
N ALA A 107 4.73 -3.84 3.04
CA ALA A 107 5.60 -3.55 1.90
C ALA A 107 4.82 -3.42 0.59
N LEU A 108 3.80 -4.27 0.40
CA LEU A 108 2.92 -4.21 -0.77
C LEU A 108 2.14 -2.90 -0.82
N HIS A 109 1.60 -2.45 0.31
CA HIS A 109 0.89 -1.17 0.38
C HIS A 109 1.81 -0.01 -0.03
N THR A 110 2.96 0.13 0.66
CA THR A 110 3.93 1.19 0.35
C THR A 110 4.39 1.13 -1.12
N LEU A 111 4.53 -0.06 -1.72
CA LEU A 111 4.89 -0.18 -3.14
C LEU A 111 3.73 0.19 -4.08
N GLN A 112 2.49 -0.16 -3.76
CA GLN A 112 1.30 0.23 -4.54
C GLN A 112 1.17 1.75 -4.57
N ASP A 113 1.35 2.39 -3.41
CA ASP A 113 1.29 3.84 -3.24
C ASP A 113 2.35 4.58 -4.05
N PHE A 114 3.55 4.01 -4.23
CA PHE A 114 4.53 4.60 -5.16
C PHE A 114 3.93 4.77 -6.56
N TYR A 115 3.28 3.74 -7.11
CA TYR A 115 2.75 3.78 -8.47
C TYR A 115 1.44 4.58 -8.59
N SER A 116 0.62 4.58 -7.53
CA SER A 116 -0.64 5.35 -7.51
C SER A 116 -0.43 6.82 -7.17
N HIS A 117 0.57 7.22 -6.39
CA HIS A 117 0.73 8.60 -5.91
C HIS A 117 1.87 9.36 -6.59
N SER A 118 2.73 8.70 -7.37
CA SER A 118 3.77 9.34 -8.18
C SER A 118 3.39 9.52 -9.65
N ASN A 119 4.26 10.21 -10.39
CA ASN A 119 4.18 10.32 -11.85
C ASN A 119 4.98 9.24 -12.62
N TRP A 120 5.38 8.12 -11.99
CA TRP A 120 6.26 7.13 -12.62
C TRP A 120 5.75 6.65 -13.99
N ILE A 121 4.45 6.37 -14.08
CA ILE A 121 3.79 5.92 -15.31
C ILE A 121 3.66 7.08 -16.31
N GLU A 122 3.37 8.28 -15.83
CA GLU A 122 3.23 9.50 -16.64
C GLU A 122 4.55 9.96 -17.26
N LEU A 123 5.68 9.54 -16.70
CA LEU A 123 7.01 9.67 -17.31
C LEU A 123 7.25 8.68 -18.47
N GLY A 124 6.27 7.83 -18.79
CA GLY A 124 6.34 6.86 -19.89
C GLY A 124 6.96 5.52 -19.50
N ASN A 125 7.20 5.28 -18.20
CA ASN A 125 7.73 4.00 -17.74
C ASN A 125 6.63 2.94 -17.71
N SER A 126 6.92 1.76 -18.25
CA SER A 126 6.05 0.58 -18.20
C SER A 126 6.59 -0.55 -17.31
N GLY A 127 7.86 -0.45 -16.91
CA GLY A 127 8.53 -1.42 -16.05
C GLY A 127 8.59 -0.98 -14.59
N PRO A 128 8.99 -1.89 -13.69
CA PRO A 128 9.26 -1.55 -12.30
C PRO A 128 10.39 -0.52 -12.16
N PHE A 129 10.32 0.33 -11.13
CA PHE A 129 11.46 1.17 -10.79
C PHE A 129 12.49 0.36 -10.00
N ASP A 130 13.48 -0.21 -10.68
CA ASP A 130 14.41 -1.23 -10.15
C ASP A 130 15.28 -0.79 -8.95
N VAL A 131 15.34 0.52 -8.67
CA VAL A 131 16.04 1.05 -7.50
C VAL A 131 15.22 0.90 -6.22
N LEU A 132 13.89 0.71 -6.32
CA LEU A 132 13.03 0.52 -5.15
C LEU A 132 13.29 -0.83 -4.49
N ALA A 133 13.28 -0.86 -3.16
CA ALA A 133 13.46 -2.07 -2.36
C ALA A 133 14.78 -2.83 -2.60
N LYS A 134 15.78 -2.21 -3.24
CA LYS A 134 17.09 -2.81 -3.52
C LYS A 134 18.13 -2.30 -2.52
N PRO A 135 18.67 -3.17 -1.63
CA PRO A 135 19.70 -2.76 -0.68
C PRO A 135 20.91 -2.13 -1.39
N GLY A 136 21.39 -1.01 -0.84
CA GLY A 136 22.53 -0.27 -1.40
C GLY A 136 22.24 0.54 -2.66
N SER A 137 20.98 0.62 -3.09
CA SER A 137 20.55 1.54 -4.16
C SER A 137 20.00 2.82 -3.57
N GLU A 138 20.30 3.94 -4.21
CA GLU A 138 19.79 5.26 -3.87
C GLU A 138 19.18 5.91 -5.10
N ILE A 139 18.12 6.68 -4.89
CA ILE A 139 17.51 7.49 -5.94
C ILE A 139 18.31 8.79 -6.01
N PRO A 140 18.95 9.14 -7.15
CA PRO A 140 19.73 10.37 -7.24
C PRO A 140 18.83 11.61 -7.10
N ASP A 141 19.34 12.68 -6.48
CA ASP A 141 18.55 13.89 -6.23
C ASP A 141 18.06 14.56 -7.51
N GLU A 142 18.85 14.49 -8.58
CA GLU A 142 18.53 15.07 -9.88
C GLU A 142 17.32 14.41 -10.57
N PHE A 143 16.95 13.19 -10.16
CA PHE A 143 15.76 12.49 -10.65
C PHE A 143 14.48 12.98 -9.97
N ILE A 144 14.57 13.59 -8.79
CA ILE A 144 13.42 14.05 -8.00
C ILE A 144 13.23 15.55 -8.24
N ALA A 145 11.98 15.98 -8.38
CA ALA A 145 11.67 17.40 -8.51
C ALA A 145 12.16 18.17 -7.27
N GLY A 146 12.85 19.30 -7.48
CA GLY A 146 13.38 20.10 -6.38
C GLY A 146 12.28 20.75 -5.53
N ALA A 147 12.55 21.10 -4.28
CA ALA A 147 11.54 21.67 -3.37
C ALA A 147 10.86 22.96 -3.90
N THR A 148 11.56 23.73 -4.75
CA THR A 148 11.08 24.97 -5.39
C THR A 148 10.68 24.78 -6.85
N GLU A 149 10.71 23.54 -7.36
CA GLU A 149 10.34 23.20 -8.73
C GLU A 149 8.83 22.94 -8.80
N ALA A 150 8.13 23.67 -9.65
CA ALA A 150 6.71 23.43 -9.94
C ALA A 150 6.55 22.10 -10.68
N THR A 151 5.62 21.27 -10.26
CA THR A 151 5.40 19.93 -10.84
C THR A 151 3.98 19.73 -11.37
N CYS A 152 3.03 20.55 -10.92
CA CYS A 152 1.63 20.53 -11.36
C CYS A 152 1.09 21.94 -11.67
N LYS A 153 0.19 22.00 -12.65
CA LYS A 153 -0.78 23.09 -12.83
C LYS A 153 -2.14 22.70 -12.23
N SER A 154 -3.01 23.69 -12.05
CA SER A 154 -4.36 23.44 -11.54
C SER A 154 -5.20 22.60 -12.50
N CYS A 155 -5.98 21.68 -11.94
CA CYS A 155 -7.03 20.92 -12.59
C CYS A 155 -8.30 20.90 -11.72
N LEU A 156 -9.47 20.70 -12.35
CA LEU A 156 -10.79 20.79 -11.70
C LEU A 156 -11.60 19.48 -11.77
N THR A 157 -11.40 18.69 -12.81
CA THR A 157 -12.03 17.39 -13.05
C THR A 157 -10.98 16.29 -13.14
N ALA A 158 -11.37 15.04 -12.88
CA ALA A 158 -10.48 13.88 -13.04
C ALA A 158 -9.83 13.84 -14.44
N GLU A 159 -10.58 14.19 -15.49
CA GLU A 159 -10.05 14.27 -16.86
C GLU A 159 -8.98 15.36 -16.99
N SER A 160 -9.24 16.57 -16.49
CA SER A 160 -8.26 17.66 -16.53
C SER A 160 -6.99 17.35 -15.71
N CYS A 161 -7.09 16.48 -14.71
CA CYS A 161 -5.96 16.06 -13.90
C CYS A 161 -5.08 14.98 -14.57
N LYS A 162 -5.48 14.40 -15.71
CA LYS A 162 -4.60 13.49 -16.47
C LYS A 162 -3.46 14.23 -17.18
N THR A 163 -3.58 15.54 -17.35
CA THR A 163 -2.62 16.38 -18.10
C THR A 163 -2.12 17.57 -17.28
N ASN A 164 -2.22 17.48 -15.95
CA ASN A 164 -1.84 18.56 -15.02
C ASN A 164 -0.34 18.55 -14.65
N LEU A 165 0.40 17.49 -14.96
CA LEU A 165 1.84 17.42 -14.73
C LEU A 165 2.60 18.32 -15.70
N ILE A 166 3.60 19.03 -15.19
CA ILE A 166 4.44 19.97 -15.96
C ILE A 166 5.94 19.72 -15.76
N THR A 167 6.31 18.61 -15.13
CA THR A 167 7.71 18.20 -14.89
C THR A 167 8.06 16.91 -15.64
N VAL A 168 9.34 16.76 -15.96
CA VAL A 168 9.94 15.52 -16.48
C VAL A 168 10.71 14.75 -15.40
N LYS A 169 10.72 15.26 -14.16
CA LYS A 169 11.31 14.61 -13.00
C LYS A 169 10.26 13.85 -12.20
N LEU A 170 10.72 12.97 -11.33
CA LEU A 170 9.88 12.24 -10.41
C LEU A 170 9.24 13.20 -9.39
N THR A 171 7.91 13.18 -9.29
CA THR A 171 7.09 13.95 -8.34
C THR A 171 5.99 13.04 -7.78
N SER A 172 5.51 13.35 -6.58
CA SER A 172 4.31 12.71 -6.02
C SER A 172 3.37 13.73 -5.39
N GLY A 173 2.17 13.27 -5.05
CA GLY A 173 1.17 14.10 -4.42
C GLY A 173 1.50 14.41 -2.96
N TYR A 174 1.29 15.66 -2.54
CA TYR A 174 1.33 16.03 -1.12
C TYR A 174 -0.07 15.87 -0.51
N ARG A 175 -0.24 15.03 0.52
CA ARG A 175 -1.54 14.83 1.19
C ARG A 175 -1.64 15.64 2.47
N SER A 176 -2.79 16.25 2.75
CA SER A 176 -3.02 16.91 4.03
C SER A 176 -3.09 15.92 5.19
N GLY A 177 -2.52 16.28 6.35
CA GLY A 177 -2.55 15.44 7.55
C GLY A 177 -1.32 14.55 7.74
N GLN A 178 -0.35 14.62 6.82
CA GLN A 178 0.95 13.95 6.96
C GLN A 178 2.05 14.87 7.51
N ASP A 179 3.16 14.25 7.88
CA ASP A 179 4.41 14.86 8.35
C ASP A 179 5.07 15.80 7.32
N ILE A 180 4.79 15.62 6.02
CA ILE A 180 5.26 16.51 4.95
C ILE A 180 4.14 17.39 4.41
N LYS A 181 4.33 18.71 4.47
CA LYS A 181 3.34 19.70 4.02
C LYS A 181 3.62 20.15 2.58
N LYS A 182 2.56 20.26 1.78
CA LYS A 182 2.59 20.88 0.44
C LYS A 182 3.21 22.29 0.51
N PRO A 183 4.32 22.58 -0.19
CA PRO A 183 4.89 23.91 -0.30
C PRO A 183 3.88 24.92 -0.86
N ALA A 184 3.78 26.09 -0.23
CA ALA A 184 2.85 27.13 -0.63
C ALA A 184 3.33 27.84 -1.90
N ASN A 185 2.43 28.09 -2.85
CA ASN A 185 2.65 28.91 -4.05
C ASN A 185 3.78 28.44 -5.00
N ILE A 186 4.28 27.21 -4.86
CA ILE A 186 5.30 26.65 -5.77
C ILE A 186 4.68 25.96 -6.99
N GLY A 187 3.47 25.42 -6.87
CA GLY A 187 2.87 24.58 -7.92
C GLY A 187 3.23 23.10 -7.79
N LYS A 188 3.39 22.61 -6.55
CA LYS A 188 3.53 21.17 -6.28
C LYS A 188 2.19 20.44 -6.44
N CYS A 189 2.23 19.18 -6.86
CA CYS A 189 1.04 18.35 -6.96
C CYS A 189 0.42 18.08 -5.59
N SER A 190 -0.90 18.19 -5.48
CA SER A 190 -1.60 17.59 -4.35
C SER A 190 -1.74 16.09 -4.54
N HIS A 191 -1.92 15.35 -3.46
CA HIS A 191 -2.38 13.97 -3.53
C HIS A 191 -3.73 13.93 -4.24
N GLY A 192 -4.71 14.68 -3.73
CA GLY A 192 -6.07 14.72 -4.25
C GLY A 192 -7.03 13.80 -3.51
N GLY A 193 -8.21 13.58 -4.09
CA GLY A 193 -9.29 12.83 -3.44
C GLY A 193 -10.17 13.71 -2.54
N LYS A 194 -11.40 13.26 -2.26
CA LYS A 194 -12.44 14.07 -1.59
C LYS A 194 -12.12 14.45 -0.16
N THR A 195 -11.20 13.74 0.50
CA THR A 195 -10.80 13.98 1.90
C THR A 195 -9.47 14.74 2.02
N ASP A 196 -8.70 14.90 0.93
CA ASP A 196 -7.45 15.67 0.96
C ASP A 196 -7.74 17.16 0.79
N SER A 197 -7.51 17.94 1.85
CA SER A 197 -7.67 19.40 1.83
C SER A 197 -6.58 20.10 1.03
N SER A 198 -5.44 19.45 0.79
CA SER A 198 -4.35 20.04 0.00
C SER A 198 -4.80 20.35 -1.43
N ARG A 199 -5.78 19.59 -1.97
CA ARG A 199 -6.32 19.74 -3.33
C ARG A 199 -6.87 21.12 -3.65
N LEU A 200 -7.19 21.90 -2.62
CA LEU A 200 -7.73 23.26 -2.73
C LEU A 200 -6.64 24.34 -2.73
N LYS A 201 -5.39 23.97 -2.42
CA LYS A 201 -4.23 24.87 -2.49
C LYS A 201 -3.77 25.06 -3.95
N PRO A 202 -3.03 26.14 -4.29
CA PRO A 202 -2.51 26.39 -5.64
C PRO A 202 -1.86 25.17 -6.29
N ALA A 203 -2.01 25.05 -7.61
CA ALA A 203 -2.00 23.77 -8.33
C ALA A 203 -3.07 22.82 -7.76
N THR A 204 -4.34 23.21 -7.97
CA THR A 204 -5.52 22.50 -7.44
C THR A 204 -5.72 21.15 -8.12
N GLY A 205 -6.47 20.27 -7.47
CA GLY A 205 -6.73 18.91 -7.94
C GLY A 205 -5.77 17.91 -7.30
N GLY A 206 -5.24 16.96 -8.07
CA GLY A 206 -4.30 15.98 -7.54
C GLY A 206 -3.73 15.05 -8.62
N ILE A 207 -2.91 14.11 -8.17
CA ILE A 207 -2.21 13.14 -9.03
C ILE A 207 -2.57 11.68 -8.69
N ASN A 208 -3.19 11.40 -7.53
CA ASN A 208 -3.43 10.02 -7.13
C ASN A 208 -4.33 9.26 -8.13
N LYS A 209 -4.09 7.95 -8.25
CA LYS A 209 -4.93 7.01 -9.00
C LYS A 209 -5.76 6.13 -8.07
N ASP A 210 -6.12 6.65 -6.90
CA ASP A 210 -6.89 5.87 -5.93
C ASP A 210 -8.27 5.56 -6.50
N SER A 211 -8.70 4.32 -6.33
CA SER A 211 -10.09 3.99 -6.57
C SER A 211 -10.89 4.42 -5.34
N PRO A 212 -12.07 5.05 -5.49
CA PRO A 212 -12.98 5.17 -4.37
C PRO A 212 -13.23 3.76 -3.84
N SER A 213 -12.99 3.54 -2.55
CA SER A 213 -13.32 2.28 -1.87
C SER A 213 -14.74 1.90 -2.28
N LYS A 214 -14.91 0.73 -2.93
CA LYS A 214 -16.24 0.17 -3.18
C LYS A 214 -16.85 -0.09 -1.81
N THR A 215 -17.70 0.83 -1.37
CA THR A 215 -18.62 0.64 -0.24
C THR A 215 -19.54 -0.52 -0.53
#